data_AF-E3CSW4-F1
#
_entry.id   AF-E3CSW4-F1
#
_cell.length_a   1.000
_cell.length_b   1.000
_cell.length_c   1.000
_cell.angle_alpha   90.00
_cell.angle_beta   90.00
_cell.angle_gamma   90.00
#
_symmetry.space_group_name_H-M   'P 1'
#
loop_
_entity.id
_entity.type
_entity.pdbx_description
1 polymer ?
#
loop_
_entity_poly.entity_id
_entity_poly.type
_entity_poly.pdbx_seq_one_letter_code
_entity_poly.pdbx_strand_id
1 'polypeptide(L)'
;MKLHSLGEQLRAARIKKELSLYDVEKISGVEAQFLLAMEMDQLKALPEDIQQEALEKYATSVGLDGKRLFEEQRQNEQKLKKRRNQLNVRKIP
;
A
#
# COMPACT_ATOMS: atom_id res chain seq x y z
N MET A 1 -5.75 -19.23 3.06
CA MET A 1 -4.63 -18.28 2.89
C MET A 1 -5.09 -16.93 3.45
N LYS A 2 -4.36 -16.33 4.39
CA LYS A 2 -4.69 -14.97 4.86
C LYS A 2 -4.48 -14.00 3.68
N LEU A 3 -5.49 -13.20 3.37
CA LEU A 3 -5.31 -12.03 2.51
C LEU A 3 -4.61 -10.98 3.37
N HIS A 4 -3.35 -10.72 3.08
CA HIS A 4 -2.59 -9.67 3.75
C HIS A 4 -2.86 -8.33 3.08
N SER A 5 -3.10 -7.28 3.88
CA SER A 5 -3.26 -5.93 3.34
C SER A 5 -1.95 -5.45 2.69
N LEU A 6 -2.02 -4.36 1.93
CA LEU A 6 -0.82 -3.77 1.32
C LEU A 6 0.20 -3.41 2.40
N GLY A 7 -0.27 -2.77 3.48
CA GLY A 7 0.57 -2.36 4.59
C GLY A 7 1.20 -3.54 5.34
N GLU A 8 0.44 -4.62 5.57
CA GLU A 8 0.97 -5.84 6.16
C GLU A 8 2.08 -6.48 5.31
N GLN A 9 1.91 -6.52 3.98
CA GLN A 9 2.89 -7.08 3.07
C GLN A 9 4.20 -6.29 3.09
N LEU A 10 4.11 -4.96 3.02
CA LEU A 10 5.27 -4.07 3.08
C LEU A 10 6.01 -4.21 4.42
N ARG A 11 5.27 -4.15 5.54
CA ARG A 11 5.82 -4.29 6.88
C ARG A 11 6.49 -5.65 7.08
N ALA A 12 5.85 -6.73 6.63
CA ALA A 12 6.40 -8.08 6.74
C ALA A 12 7.71 -8.22 5.95
N ALA A 13 7.76 -7.69 4.73
CA ALA A 13 8.98 -7.72 3.91
C ALA A 13 10.10 -6.87 4.51
N ARG A 14 9.78 -5.70 5.07
CA ARG A 14 10.75 -4.85 5.78
C ARG A 14 11.34 -5.55 7.01
N ILE A 15 10.47 -6.11 7.87
CA ILE A 15 10.91 -6.83 9.07
C ILE A 15 11.72 -8.08 8.72
N LYS A 16 11.36 -8.80 7.65
CA LYS A 16 12.13 -9.96 7.16
C LYS A 16 13.55 -9.59 6.73
N LYS A 17 13.77 -8.35 6.30
CA LYS A 17 15.10 -7.80 5.99
C LYS A 17 15.76 -7.09 7.17
N GLU A 18 15.12 -7.08 8.33
CA GLU A 18 15.60 -6.43 9.56
C GLU A 18 15.84 -4.91 9.38
N LEU A 19 15.07 -4.26 8.51
CA LEU A 19 15.19 -2.83 8.23
C LEU A 19 14.24 -2.01 9.12
N SER A 20 14.72 -0.89 9.64
CA SER A 20 13.85 0.16 10.18
C SER A 20 13.22 0.99 9.04
N LEU A 21 12.21 1.81 9.36
CA LEU A 21 11.68 2.76 8.38
C LEU A 21 12.74 3.76 7.92
N TYR A 22 13.66 4.18 8.79
CA TYR A 22 14.77 5.07 8.46
C TYR A 22 15.78 4.41 7.51
N ASP A 23 16.02 3.11 7.62
CA ASP A 23 16.91 2.40 6.70
C ASP A 23 16.29 2.34 5.31
N VAL A 24 14.98 2.03 5.23
CA VAL A 24 14.23 2.04 3.98
C VAL A 24 14.21 3.43 3.36
N GLU A 25 14.02 4.49 4.15
CA GLU A 25 14.07 5.87 3.69
C GLU A 25 15.41 6.19 3.02
N LYS A 26 16.53 5.80 3.65
CA LYS A 26 17.88 5.98 3.07
C LYS A 26 18.08 5.20 1.77
N ILE A 27 17.48 4.01 1.65
CA ILE A 27 17.62 3.14 0.46
C ILE A 27 16.72 3.61 -0.69
N SER A 28 15.49 3.98 -0.38
CA SER A 28 14.43 4.25 -1.36
C SER A 28 14.29 5.73 -1.72
N GLY A 29 14.75 6.63 -0.86
CA GLY A 29 14.50 8.07 -0.94
C GLY A 29 13.07 8.48 -0.61
N VAL A 30 12.25 7.58 -0.08
CA VAL A 30 10.87 7.86 0.35
C VAL A 30 10.87 8.18 1.84
N GLU A 31 10.30 9.33 2.22
CA GLU A 31 10.27 9.77 3.60
C GLU A 31 9.61 8.75 4.53
N ALA A 32 10.17 8.57 5.73
CA ALA A 32 9.70 7.58 6.70
C ALA A 32 8.22 7.74 7.07
N GLN A 33 7.70 8.97 7.05
CA GLN A 33 6.28 9.25 7.27
C GLN A 33 5.38 8.62 6.18
N PHE A 34 5.80 8.67 4.92
CA PHE A 34 5.07 8.04 3.82
C PHE A 34 5.18 6.51 3.87
N LEU A 35 6.34 5.98 4.24
CA LEU A 35 6.51 4.55 4.49
C LEU A 35 5.56 4.04 5.58
N LEU A 36 5.47 4.77 6.70
CA LEU A 36 4.54 4.45 7.78
C LEU A 36 3.07 4.51 7.30
N ALA A 37 2.69 5.56 6.56
CA ALA A 37 1.34 5.67 6.01
C ALA A 37 1.00 4.47 5.11
N MET A 38 1.94 4.00 4.29
CA MET A 38 1.76 2.79 3.48
C MET A 38 1.60 1.54 4.35
N GLU A 39 2.39 1.36 5.41
CA GLU A 39 2.24 0.25 6.37
C GLU A 39 0.90 0.27 7.13
N MET A 40 0.30 1.45 7.27
CA MET A 40 -1.01 1.65 7.90
C MET A 40 -2.19 1.53 6.90
N ASP A 41 -1.93 1.09 5.67
CA ASP A 41 -2.92 1.04 4.57
C ASP A 41 -3.52 2.42 4.21
N GLN A 42 -2.79 3.49 4.51
CA GLN A 42 -3.17 4.87 4.24
C GLN A 42 -2.46 5.43 3.01
N LEU A 43 -2.34 4.64 1.93
CA LEU A 43 -1.68 5.09 0.70
C LEU A 43 -2.28 6.40 0.16
N LYS A 44 -3.59 6.62 0.34
CA LYS A 44 -4.29 7.84 -0.05
C LYS A 44 -3.94 9.09 0.77
N ALA A 45 -3.23 8.93 1.88
CA ALA A 45 -2.71 10.06 2.64
C ALA A 45 -1.49 10.69 1.95
N LEU A 46 -0.86 9.99 1.00
CA LEU A 46 0.18 10.56 0.15
C LEU A 46 -0.44 11.39 -0.98
N PRO A 47 0.25 12.44 -1.47
CA PRO A 47 -0.11 13.12 -2.71
C PRO A 47 -0.29 12.13 -3.88
N GLU A 48 -1.36 12.28 -4.66
CA GLU A 48 -1.77 11.30 -5.69
C GLU A 48 -0.73 11.10 -6.78
N ASP A 49 0.00 12.15 -7.12
CA ASP A 49 1.09 12.16 -8.10
C ASP A 49 2.29 11.30 -7.66
N ILE A 50 2.54 11.18 -6.36
CA ILE A 50 3.68 10.40 -5.84
C ILE A 50 3.31 9.00 -5.34
N GLN A 51 2.01 8.68 -5.19
CA GLN A 51 1.55 7.41 -4.58
C GLN A 51 2.16 6.18 -5.25
N GLN A 52 2.14 6.15 -6.59
CA GLN A 52 2.66 5.01 -7.34
C GLN A 52 4.18 4.90 -7.18
N GLU A 53 4.91 6.01 -7.39
CA GLU A 53 6.37 6.02 -7.31
C GLU A 53 6.86 5.67 -5.91
N ALA A 54 6.25 6.25 -4.86
CA ALA A 54 6.61 5.98 -3.48
C ALA A 54 6.39 4.51 -3.11
N LEU A 55 5.26 3.92 -3.54
CA LEU A 55 5.00 2.50 -3.32
C LEU A 55 5.97 1.62 -4.08
N GLU A 56 6.26 1.93 -5.34
CA GLU A 56 7.21 1.18 -6.16
C GLU A 56 8.62 1.20 -5.55
N LYS A 57 9.09 2.37 -5.10
CA LYS A 57 10.37 2.55 -4.42
C LYS A 57 10.43 1.76 -3.10
N TYR A 58 9.39 1.85 -2.28
CA TYR A 58 9.34 1.09 -1.03
C TYR A 58 9.36 -0.41 -1.31
N ALA A 59 8.43 -0.92 -2.11
CA ALA A 59 8.34 -2.34 -2.45
C ALA A 59 9.67 -2.89 -2.99
N THR A 60 10.30 -2.17 -3.93
CA THR A 60 11.59 -2.57 -4.52
C THR A 60 12.69 -2.66 -3.45
N SER A 61 12.78 -1.69 -2.53
CA SER A 61 13.77 -1.71 -1.45
C SER A 61 13.63 -2.94 -0.54
N VAL A 62 12.40 -3.43 -0.34
CA VAL A 62 12.11 -4.62 0.46
C VAL A 62 12.00 -5.92 -0.36
N GLY A 63 12.31 -5.87 -1.65
CA GLY A 63 12.35 -7.05 -2.54
C GLY A 63 10.97 -7.55 -2.97
N LEU A 64 9.99 -6.67 -3.04
CA LEU A 64 8.65 -6.91 -3.56
C LEU A 64 8.49 -6.27 -4.95
N ASP A 65 7.51 -6.76 -5.72
CA ASP A 65 7.11 -6.17 -6.99
C ASP A 65 6.13 -5.00 -6.73
N GLY A 66 6.66 -3.79 -6.76
CA GLY A 66 5.90 -2.58 -6.47
C GLY A 66 4.79 -2.27 -7.47
N LYS A 67 5.02 -2.57 -8.77
CA LYS A 67 4.01 -2.36 -9.82
C LYS A 67 2.83 -3.26 -9.59
N ARG A 68 3.09 -4.55 -9.35
CA ARG A 68 2.05 -5.53 -9.06
C ARG A 68 1.26 -5.15 -7.80
N LEU A 69 1.93 -4.73 -6.74
CA LEU A 69 1.27 -4.30 -5.50
C LEU A 69 0.38 -3.06 -5.71
N PHE A 70 0.82 -2.09 -6.49
CA PHE A 70 0.01 -0.90 -6.79
C PHE A 70 -1.26 -1.28 -7.59
N GLU A 71 -1.13 -2.14 -8.60
CA GLU A 71 -2.25 -2.63 -9.39
C GLU A 71 -3.25 -3.42 -8.53
N GLU A 72 -2.77 -4.33 -7.69
CA GLU A 72 -3.58 -5.09 -6.74
C GLU A 72 -4.36 -4.14 -5.81
N GLN A 73 -3.69 -3.11 -5.28
CA GLN A 73 -4.32 -2.11 -4.42
C GLN A 73 -5.42 -1.35 -5.16
N ARG A 74 -5.16 -0.86 -6.38
CA ARG A 74 -6.16 -0.16 -7.21
C ARG A 74 -7.38 -1.05 -7.50
N GLN A 75 -7.16 -2.32 -7.83
CA GLN A 75 -8.25 -3.27 -8.07
C GLN A 75 -9.08 -3.53 -6.82
N ASN A 76 -8.43 -3.70 -5.67
CA ASN A 76 -9.11 -3.91 -4.38
C ASN A 76 -9.99 -2.72 -4.02
N GLU A 77 -9.51 -1.49 -4.22
CA GLU A 77 -10.31 -0.29 -3.99
C GLU A 77 -11.52 -0.17 -4.92
N GLN A 78 -11.35 -0.52 -6.21
CA GLN A 78 -12.47 -0.53 -7.16
C GLN A 78 -13.53 -1.57 -6.77
N LYS A 79 -13.11 -2.77 -6.36
CA LYS A 79 -14.02 -3.81 -5.86
C LYS A 79 -14.77 -3.33 -4.62
N LEU A 80 -14.09 -2.67 -3.68
CA LEU A 80 -14.71 -2.12 -2.47
C LEU A 80 -15.74 -1.03 -2.81
N LYS A 81 -15.41 -0.11 -3.72
CA LYS A 81 -16.34 0.92 -4.22
C LYS A 81 -17.58 0.30 -4.87
N LYS A 82 -17.40 -0.70 -5.75
CA LYS A 82 -18.50 -1.43 -6.41
C LYS A 82 -19.40 -2.13 -5.39
N ARG A 83 -18.83 -2.82 -4.40
CA ARG A 83 -19.59 -3.47 -3.31
C ARG A 83 -20.38 -2.45 -2.49
N ARG A 84 -19.77 -1.31 -2.15
CA ARG A 84 -20.46 -0.23 -1.42
C ARG A 84 -21.65 0.32 -2.20
N ASN A 85 -21.47 0.57 -3.50
CA ASN A 85 -22.56 1.05 -4.35
C ASN A 85 -23.72 0.04 -4.45
N GLN A 86 -23.42 -1.26 -4.57
CA GLN A 86 -24.45 -2.30 -4.60
C GLN A 86 -25.23 -2.42 -3.29
N LEU A 87 -24.56 -2.27 -2.13
CA LEU A 87 -25.22 -2.26 -0.82
C LEU A 87 -26.14 -1.05 -0.65
N ASN A 88 -25.77 0.10 -1.23
CA ASN A 88 -26.59 1.31 -1.15
C ASN A 88 -27.85 1.21 -2.03
N VAL A 89 -27.76 0.59 -3.22
CA VAL A 89 -28.93 0.40 -4.11
C VAL A 89 -29.98 -0.54 -3.50
N ARG A 90 -29.55 -1.56 -2.74
CA ARG A 90 -30.46 -2.52 -2.08
C ARG A 90 -31.18 -1.97 -0.85
N LYS A 91 -30.83 -0.77 -0.36
CA LYS A 91 -31.43 -0.12 0.81
C LYS A 91 -32.52 0.89 0.45
N ILE A 92 -32.92 0.98 -0.83
CA ILE A 92 -34.01 1.83 -1.28
C ILE A 92 -35.31 1.01 -1.17
N PRO A 93 -36.29 1.41 -0.33
CA PRO A 93 -37.59 0.76 -0.23
C PRO A 93 -38.44 0.93 -1.50
#